data_AF-A0A5D0HSB9-F1
#
_entry.id   AF-A0A5D0HSB9-F1
#
_cell.length_a   1.000
_cell.length_b   1.000
_cell.length_c   1.000
_cell.angle_alpha   90.00
_cell.angle_beta   90.00
_cell.angle_gamma   90.00
#
_symmetry.space_group_name_H-M   'P 1'
#
loop_
_entity.id
_entity.type
_entity.pdbx_description
1 polymer ?
#
loop_
_entity_poly.entity_id
_entity_poly.type
_entity_poly.pdbx_seq_one_letter_code
_entity_poly.pdbx_strand_id
1 'polypeptide(L)'
;MIISIKIPSLTLDILKDANAYYQFKRGFLMEDHRVKRGEKPTFLDFKIEYENLKYISSKPVLNSIKLYGVPSNEMIFETNIVVLEFEKDYLLPALKNLKQQYIGNIELRRLKELKYSKNDKVGYYEQVKEECLASFDSIKKAKYLGANERQLAIEGIQDILDVLNEKINNFSSIEFKKIPFTLSRDEMAVVFGRMLSNGIITGLNPPELAELMSKYFLHTKNQKVTRSLRNLINRYAKVDKISETKKAKLSIRFNKLFNN
;
A
#
# COMPACT_ATOMS: atom_id res chain seq x y z
N MET A 1 -8.90 -19.98 -30.90
CA MET A 1 -7.72 -19.67 -30.06
C MET A 1 -8.22 -18.94 -28.83
N ILE A 2 -7.96 -19.44 -27.61
CA ILE A 2 -8.36 -18.74 -26.37
C ILE A 2 -7.20 -17.85 -25.96
N ILE A 3 -7.39 -16.53 -26.02
CA ILE A 3 -6.42 -15.57 -25.46
C ILE A 3 -6.68 -15.52 -23.96
N SER A 4 -5.68 -15.94 -23.17
CA SER A 4 -5.66 -15.72 -21.73
C SER A 4 -4.85 -14.46 -21.47
N ILE A 5 -5.52 -13.40 -21.00
CA ILE A 5 -4.84 -12.18 -20.58
C ILE A 5 -4.20 -12.46 -19.21
N LYS A 6 -2.88 -12.32 -19.12
CA LYS A 6 -2.20 -12.42 -17.84
C LYS A 6 -2.43 -11.13 -17.06
N ILE A 7 -3.17 -11.23 -15.96
CA ILE A 7 -3.41 -10.09 -15.07
C ILE A 7 -2.12 -9.79 -14.28
N PRO A 8 -1.47 -8.63 -14.46
CA PRO A 8 -0.24 -8.28 -13.75
C PRO A 8 -0.50 -7.98 -12.27
N SER A 9 0.55 -8.12 -11.45
CA SER A 9 0.52 -7.64 -10.06
C SER A 9 0.68 -6.12 -10.04
N LEU A 10 -0.41 -5.44 -9.68
CA LEU A 10 -0.44 -4.01 -9.44
C LEU A 10 -0.05 -3.71 -7.98
N THR A 11 0.71 -2.65 -7.75
CA THR A 11 1.07 -2.14 -6.41
C THR A 11 0.67 -0.68 -6.29
N LEU A 12 0.53 -0.18 -5.05
CA LEU A 12 0.28 1.25 -4.81
C LEU A 12 1.42 2.13 -5.35
N ASP A 13 2.67 1.63 -5.34
CA ASP A 13 3.82 2.36 -5.88
C ASP A 13 3.70 2.55 -7.40
N ILE A 14 3.22 1.54 -8.12
CA ILE A 14 2.95 1.64 -9.56
C ILE A 14 1.89 2.73 -9.84
N LEU A 15 0.86 2.84 -9.01
CA LEU A 15 -0.19 3.86 -9.14
C LEU A 15 0.27 5.28 -8.75
N LYS A 16 1.40 5.43 -8.05
CA LYS A 16 1.96 6.72 -7.63
C LYS A 16 3.01 7.25 -8.60
N ASP A 17 3.71 6.37 -9.31
CA ASP A 17 4.75 6.73 -10.25
C ASP A 17 4.26 6.68 -11.71
N ALA A 18 4.43 7.80 -12.43
CA ALA A 18 3.97 7.91 -13.81
C ALA A 18 4.63 6.88 -14.74
N ASN A 19 5.94 6.68 -14.60
CA ASN A 19 6.68 5.76 -15.47
C ASN A 19 6.28 4.31 -15.21
N ALA A 20 6.18 3.91 -13.95
CA ALA A 20 5.73 2.58 -13.55
C ALA A 20 4.30 2.33 -14.03
N TYR A 21 3.39 3.30 -13.88
CA TYR A 21 2.03 3.21 -14.38
C TYR A 21 1.98 3.03 -15.90
N TYR A 22 2.76 3.80 -16.65
CA TYR A 22 2.82 3.66 -18.11
C TYR A 22 3.42 2.32 -18.54
N GLN A 23 4.39 1.77 -17.81
CA GLN A 23 4.91 0.43 -18.08
C GLN A 23 3.87 -0.66 -17.80
N PHE A 24 3.13 -0.53 -16.69
CA PHE A 24 1.99 -1.39 -16.37
C PHE A 24 0.94 -1.37 -17.50
N LYS A 25 0.59 -0.17 -17.97
CA LYS A 25 -0.35 0.03 -19.08
C LYS A 25 0.17 -0.52 -20.41
N ARG A 26 1.47 -0.42 -20.68
CA ARG A 26 2.11 -1.05 -21.85
C ARG A 26 2.08 -2.57 -21.80
N GLY A 27 2.10 -3.17 -20.62
CA GLY A 27 1.95 -4.62 -20.45
C GLY A 27 0.67 -5.16 -21.10
N PHE A 28 -0.43 -4.43 -21.00
CA PHE A 28 -1.70 -4.77 -21.67
C PHE A 28 -1.56 -4.83 -23.20
N LEU A 29 -0.78 -3.92 -23.80
CA LEU A 29 -0.56 -3.88 -25.25
C LEU A 29 0.40 -4.96 -25.75
N MET A 30 1.41 -5.33 -24.95
CA MET A 30 2.40 -6.35 -25.35
C MET A 30 1.91 -7.79 -25.22
N GLU A 31 0.76 -8.01 -24.56
CA GLU A 31 0.07 -9.31 -24.55
C GLU A 31 -0.65 -9.58 -25.90
N ASP A 32 -0.79 -8.59 -26.79
CA ASP A 32 -1.11 -8.85 -28.20
C ASP A 32 0.20 -9.20 -28.96
N HIS A 33 0.33 -10.47 -29.34
CA HIS A 33 1.46 -11.00 -30.10
C HIS A 33 1.70 -10.32 -31.46
N ARG A 34 0.82 -9.39 -31.88
CA ARG A 34 0.92 -8.63 -33.14
C ARG A 34 1.61 -7.27 -33.02
N VAL A 35 1.89 -6.77 -31.80
CA VAL A 35 2.58 -5.48 -31.63
C VAL A 35 4.08 -5.65 -31.91
N LYS A 36 4.52 -5.29 -33.11
CA LYS A 36 5.95 -5.29 -33.50
C LYS A 36 6.74 -4.37 -32.57
N ARG A 37 7.86 -4.88 -32.03
CA ARG A 37 8.84 -4.09 -31.26
C ARG A 37 9.30 -2.89 -32.09
N GLY A 38 8.94 -1.67 -31.70
CA GLY A 38 9.55 -0.44 -32.25
C GLY A 38 8.60 0.71 -32.55
N GLU A 39 7.29 0.48 -32.67
CA GLU A 39 6.33 1.55 -32.93
C GLU A 39 5.90 2.20 -31.61
N LYS A 40 5.98 3.55 -31.54
CA LYS A 40 5.42 4.32 -30.43
C LYS A 40 3.90 4.17 -30.52
N PRO A 41 3.21 3.57 -29.52
CA PRO A 41 1.77 3.40 -29.59
C PRO A 41 1.11 4.78 -29.63
N THR A 42 0.32 5.02 -30.67
CA THR A 42 -0.56 6.18 -30.74
C THR A 42 -1.70 5.95 -29.74
N PHE A 43 -1.75 6.80 -28.72
CA PHE A 43 -2.63 6.69 -27.57
C PHE A 43 -4.04 7.15 -27.91
N LEU A 44 -4.85 6.33 -28.56
CA LEU A 44 -6.30 6.47 -28.47
C LEU A 44 -6.95 5.10 -28.30
N ASP A 45 -7.60 4.96 -27.15
CA ASP A 45 -8.66 4.00 -26.83
C ASP A 45 -8.32 2.60 -26.31
N PHE A 46 -7.06 2.19 -26.16
CA PHE A 46 -6.62 0.94 -25.46
C PHE A 46 -7.62 -0.23 -25.56
N LYS A 47 -8.08 -0.47 -26.79
CA LYS A 47 -8.97 -1.56 -27.18
C LYS A 47 -8.17 -2.52 -28.03
N ILE A 48 -8.27 -3.81 -27.74
CA ILE A 48 -7.65 -4.86 -28.54
C ILE A 48 -8.77 -5.69 -29.15
N GLU A 49 -8.84 -5.68 -30.47
CA GLU A 49 -9.79 -6.48 -31.24
C GLU A 49 -9.11 -7.73 -31.78
N TYR A 50 -9.75 -8.88 -31.64
CA TYR A 50 -9.27 -10.12 -32.24
C TYR A 50 -10.42 -11.02 -32.69
N GLU A 51 -10.10 -11.84 -33.68
CA GLU A 51 -11.01 -12.85 -34.19
C GLU A 51 -10.96 -14.09 -33.30
N ASN A 52 -12.08 -14.38 -32.65
CA ASN A 52 -12.28 -15.63 -31.94
C ASN A 52 -12.90 -16.65 -32.89
N LEU A 53 -12.11 -17.68 -33.23
CA LEU A 53 -12.54 -18.80 -34.05
C LEU A 53 -13.18 -19.87 -33.17
N LYS A 54 -14.49 -20.06 -33.34
CA LYS A 54 -15.25 -21.15 -32.70
C LYS A 54 -15.48 -22.26 -33.71
N TYR A 55 -14.94 -23.45 -33.43
CA TYR A 55 -15.17 -24.62 -34.27
C TYR A 55 -16.66 -24.99 -34.30
N ILE A 56 -17.22 -25.20 -35.49
CA ILE A 56 -18.59 -25.65 -35.68
C ILE A 56 -18.59 -27.12 -36.08
N SER A 57 -17.90 -27.45 -37.18
CA SER A 57 -17.88 -28.79 -37.77
C SER A 57 -16.74 -28.91 -38.78
N SER A 58 -16.57 -30.10 -39.36
CA SER A 58 -15.68 -30.33 -40.49
C SER A 58 -16.45 -30.99 -41.62
N LYS A 59 -16.22 -30.57 -42.86
CA LYS A 59 -16.84 -31.18 -44.06
C LYS A 59 -15.75 -31.72 -44.98
N PRO A 60 -16.01 -32.82 -45.73
CA PRO A 60 -15.06 -33.31 -46.70
C PRO A 60 -14.83 -32.27 -47.81
N VAL A 61 -13.57 -32.07 -48.20
CA VAL A 61 -13.24 -31.19 -49.32
C VAL A 61 -13.68 -31.87 -50.62
N LEU A 62 -14.68 -31.29 -51.31
CA LEU A 62 -15.04 -31.72 -52.66
C LEU A 62 -13.82 -31.53 -53.58
N ASN A 63 -13.45 -32.58 -54.32
CA ASN A 63 -12.30 -32.61 -55.24
C ASN A 63 -10.89 -32.62 -54.60
N SER A 64 -10.75 -33.04 -53.33
CA SER A 64 -9.41 -33.30 -52.79
C SER A 64 -8.74 -34.43 -53.59
N ILE A 65 -7.65 -34.11 -54.29
CA ILE A 65 -6.83 -35.09 -54.99
C ILE A 65 -6.36 -36.11 -53.96
N LYS A 66 -6.80 -37.37 -54.09
CA LYS A 66 -6.34 -38.51 -53.28
C LYS A 66 -4.89 -38.83 -53.62
N LEU A 67 -3.94 -37.96 -53.25
CA LEU A 67 -2.54 -38.21 -53.53
C LEU A 67 -1.96 -39.31 -52.64
N TYR A 68 -2.55 -39.60 -51.46
CA TYR A 68 -2.04 -40.65 -50.54
C TYR A 68 -3.12 -41.36 -49.69
N GLY A 69 -4.39 -41.34 -50.10
CA GLY A 69 -5.45 -42.07 -49.39
C GLY A 69 -5.92 -41.49 -48.06
N VAL A 70 -5.43 -40.32 -47.65
CA VAL A 70 -5.91 -39.60 -46.46
C VAL A 70 -7.10 -38.71 -46.85
N PRO A 71 -8.30 -38.88 -46.25
CA PRO A 71 -9.43 -38.00 -46.51
C PRO A 71 -9.14 -36.60 -45.95
N SER A 72 -9.17 -35.59 -46.83
CA SER A 72 -9.01 -34.19 -46.45
C SER A 72 -10.36 -33.58 -46.08
N ASN A 73 -10.46 -33.07 -44.86
CA ASN A 73 -11.63 -32.33 -44.38
C ASN A 73 -11.29 -30.84 -44.26
N GLU A 74 -12.21 -29.99 -44.71
CA GLU A 74 -12.20 -28.56 -44.43
C GLU A 74 -12.83 -28.31 -43.06
N MET A 75 -12.16 -27.50 -42.26
CA MET A 75 -12.65 -27.10 -40.95
C MET A 75 -13.54 -25.87 -41.08
N ILE A 76 -14.78 -25.95 -40.60
CA ILE A 76 -15.73 -24.83 -40.57
C ILE A 76 -15.71 -24.21 -39.18
N PHE A 77 -15.39 -22.93 -39.14
CA PHE A 77 -15.40 -22.10 -37.94
C PHE A 77 -16.36 -20.93 -38.08
N GLU A 78 -16.91 -20.50 -36.96
CA GLU A 78 -17.59 -19.23 -36.79
C GLU A 78 -16.56 -18.21 -36.30
N THR A 79 -16.46 -17.08 -37.00
CA THR A 79 -15.65 -15.93 -36.59
C THR A 79 -16.52 -14.98 -35.79
N ASN A 80 -16.14 -14.72 -34.54
CA ASN A 80 -16.71 -13.64 -33.75
C ASN A 80 -15.61 -12.67 -33.34
N ILE A 81 -15.82 -11.37 -33.51
CA ILE A 81 -14.88 -10.34 -33.06
C ILE A 81 -15.09 -10.13 -31.56
N VAL A 82 -14.00 -10.24 -30.79
CA VAL A 82 -13.97 -9.93 -29.36
C VAL A 82 -13.14 -8.68 -29.15
N VAL A 83 -13.69 -7.75 -28.35
CA VAL A 83 -13.03 -6.49 -27.98
C VAL A 83 -12.65 -6.55 -26.51
N LEU A 84 -11.37 -6.35 -26.22
CA LEU A 84 -10.84 -6.21 -24.86
C LEU A 84 -10.59 -4.75 -24.54
N GLU A 85 -11.01 -4.31 -23.36
CA GLU A 85 -10.85 -2.94 -22.90
C GLU A 85 -9.89 -2.89 -21.69
N PHE A 86 -8.88 -2.03 -21.74
CA PHE A 86 -7.90 -1.92 -20.65
C PHE A 86 -8.53 -1.68 -19.28
N GLU A 87 -9.50 -0.76 -19.18
CA GLU A 87 -10.11 -0.41 -17.90
C GLU A 87 -10.87 -1.61 -17.30
N LYS A 88 -11.68 -2.27 -18.13
CA LYS A 88 -12.59 -3.34 -17.71
C LYS A 88 -11.88 -4.68 -17.51
N ASP A 89 -11.09 -5.09 -18.49
CA ASP A 89 -10.55 -6.44 -18.57
C ASP A 89 -9.15 -6.56 -17.97
N TYR A 90 -8.50 -5.42 -17.65
CA TYR A 90 -7.13 -5.40 -17.12
C TYR A 90 -6.97 -4.61 -15.82
N LEU A 91 -7.34 -3.32 -15.79
CA LEU A 91 -7.14 -2.44 -14.64
C LEU A 91 -8.05 -2.81 -13.46
N LEU A 92 -9.35 -3.00 -13.68
CA LEU A 92 -10.30 -3.39 -12.64
C LEU A 92 -9.92 -4.71 -11.95
N PRO A 93 -9.64 -5.81 -12.68
CA PRO A 93 -9.14 -7.04 -12.06
C PRO A 93 -7.82 -6.85 -11.32
N ALA A 94 -6.87 -6.06 -11.85
CA ALA A 94 -5.61 -5.78 -11.18
C ALA A 94 -5.79 -5.00 -9.86
N LEU A 95 -6.73 -4.06 -9.81
CA LEU A 95 -7.10 -3.36 -8.57
C LEU A 95 -7.74 -4.30 -7.53
N LYS A 96 -8.60 -5.24 -7.96
CA LYS A 96 -9.14 -6.29 -7.08
C LYS A 96 -8.04 -7.17 -6.51
N ASN A 97 -7.07 -7.56 -7.34
CA ASN A 97 -5.91 -8.33 -6.90
C ASN A 97 -5.04 -7.53 -5.93
N LEU A 98 -4.77 -6.26 -6.22
CA LEU A 98 -4.06 -5.35 -5.32
C LEU A 98 -4.72 -5.31 -3.94
N LYS A 99 -6.05 -5.12 -3.89
CA LYS A 99 -6.81 -5.12 -2.63
C LYS A 99 -6.58 -6.40 -1.84
N GLN A 100 -6.77 -7.57 -2.46
CA GLN A 100 -6.59 -8.86 -1.80
C GLN A 100 -5.15 -9.08 -1.32
N GLN A 101 -4.16 -8.74 -2.16
CA GLN A 101 -2.74 -8.83 -1.81
C GLN A 101 -2.39 -7.91 -0.66
N TYR A 102 -2.90 -6.67 -0.66
CA TYR A 102 -2.60 -5.70 0.38
C TYR A 102 -3.18 -6.13 1.72
N ILE A 103 -4.45 -6.56 1.75
CA ILE A 103 -5.10 -7.11 2.94
C ILE A 103 -4.34 -8.35 3.44
N GLY A 104 -3.96 -9.26 2.53
CA GLY A 104 -3.16 -10.43 2.86
C GLY A 104 -1.80 -10.08 3.46
N ASN A 105 -1.10 -9.09 2.91
CA ASN A 105 0.19 -8.62 3.41
C ASN A 105 0.08 -7.99 4.79
N ILE A 106 -0.97 -7.20 5.05
CA ILE A 106 -1.28 -6.64 6.37
C ILE A 106 -1.46 -7.78 7.38
N GLU A 107 -2.24 -8.79 7.04
CA GLU A 107 -2.51 -9.92 7.93
C GLU A 107 -1.25 -10.78 8.16
N LEU A 108 -0.45 -11.05 7.12
CA LEU A 108 0.82 -11.76 7.26
C LEU A 108 1.81 -11.00 8.15
N ARG A 109 1.88 -9.68 8.01
CA ARG A 109 2.73 -8.82 8.83
C ARG A 109 2.23 -8.82 10.28
N ARG A 110 0.93 -8.71 10.52
CA ARG A 110 0.31 -8.89 11.85
C ARG A 110 0.58 -10.27 12.45
N LEU A 111 0.52 -11.34 11.66
CA LEU A 111 0.72 -12.71 12.16
C LEU A 111 2.17 -12.92 12.62
N LYS A 112 3.16 -12.34 11.93
CA LYS A 112 4.54 -12.31 12.42
C LYS A 112 4.68 -11.53 13.73
N GLU A 113 3.79 -10.58 13.93
CA GLU A 113 3.69 -9.69 15.09
C GLU A 113 2.77 -10.24 16.21
N LEU A 114 2.36 -11.52 16.20
CA LEU A 114 1.40 -12.14 17.15
C LEU A 114 1.70 -11.97 18.65
N LYS A 115 2.90 -11.52 19.02
CA LYS A 115 3.33 -11.27 20.40
C LYS A 115 2.82 -9.96 21.01
N TYR A 116 2.24 -9.05 20.21
CA TYR A 116 1.87 -7.73 20.72
C TYR A 116 0.45 -7.64 21.29
N SER A 117 0.25 -6.64 22.16
CA SER A 117 -1.02 -6.37 22.83
C SER A 117 -2.11 -5.94 21.84
N LYS A 118 -3.38 -5.92 22.26
CA LYS A 118 -4.48 -5.38 21.44
C LYS A 118 -4.20 -3.92 21.01
N ASN A 119 -3.55 -3.14 21.87
CA ASN A 119 -3.21 -1.74 21.60
C ASN A 119 -2.17 -1.61 20.49
N ASP A 120 -1.16 -2.48 20.49
CA ASP A 120 -0.12 -2.48 19.46
C ASP A 120 -0.71 -2.87 18.10
N LYS A 121 -1.65 -3.81 18.09
CA LYS A 121 -2.38 -4.21 16.87
C LYS A 121 -3.16 -3.03 16.28
N VAL A 122 -3.87 -2.25 17.12
CA VAL A 122 -4.57 -1.04 16.65
C VAL A 122 -3.57 0.02 16.16
N GLY A 123 -2.49 0.27 16.91
CA GLY A 123 -1.44 1.21 16.50
C GLY A 123 -0.72 0.81 15.21
N TYR A 124 -0.70 -0.48 14.87
CA TYR A 124 -0.24 -0.98 13.58
C TYR A 124 -1.25 -0.68 12.46
N TYR A 125 -2.53 -1.03 12.64
CA TYR A 125 -3.56 -0.76 11.63
C TYR A 125 -3.72 0.74 11.34
N GLU A 126 -3.65 1.59 12.36
CA GLU A 126 -3.66 3.05 12.19
C GLU A 126 -2.45 3.56 11.38
N GLN A 127 -1.26 2.99 11.58
CA GLN A 127 -0.08 3.33 10.79
C GLN A 127 -0.27 2.95 9.31
N VAL A 128 -0.75 1.74 9.04
CA VAL A 128 -1.03 1.30 7.67
C VAL A 128 -2.11 2.17 7.02
N LYS A 129 -3.12 2.57 7.79
CA LYS A 129 -4.17 3.50 7.34
C LYS A 129 -3.59 4.85 6.94
N GLU A 130 -2.66 5.41 7.72
CA GLU A 130 -1.96 6.65 7.36
C GLU A 130 -1.15 6.50 6.06
N GLU A 131 -0.46 5.38 5.85
CA GLU A 131 0.26 5.08 4.61
C GLU A 131 -0.68 4.98 3.39
N CYS A 132 -1.85 4.35 3.58
CA CYS A 132 -2.89 4.26 2.55
C CYS A 132 -3.49 5.64 2.22
N LEU A 133 -3.76 6.48 3.22
CA LEU A 133 -4.25 7.85 3.03
C LEU A 133 -3.24 8.73 2.28
N ALA A 134 -1.95 8.61 2.60
CA ALA A 134 -0.90 9.31 1.85
C ALA A 134 -0.85 8.87 0.37
N SER A 135 -1.07 7.58 0.11
CA SER A 135 -1.15 7.03 -1.25
C SER A 135 -2.40 7.53 -1.98
N PHE A 136 -3.54 7.55 -1.30
CA PHE A 136 -4.80 8.11 -1.80
C PHE A 136 -4.64 9.57 -2.28
N ASP A 137 -4.05 10.42 -1.44
CA ASP A 137 -3.83 11.83 -1.77
C ASP A 137 -2.87 12.01 -2.96
N SER A 138 -1.88 11.13 -3.07
CA SER A 138 -0.92 11.14 -4.18
C SER A 138 -1.61 10.79 -5.51
N ILE A 139 -2.43 9.74 -5.51
CA ILE A 139 -3.18 9.28 -6.70
C ILE A 139 -4.24 10.30 -7.10
N LYS A 140 -4.93 10.92 -6.14
CA LYS A 140 -5.90 11.98 -6.40
C LYS A 140 -5.30 13.15 -7.18
N LYS A 141 -4.01 13.43 -6.96
CA LYS A 141 -3.23 14.51 -7.62
C LYS A 141 -2.50 14.04 -8.88
N ALA A 142 -2.52 12.75 -9.21
CA ALA A 142 -1.80 12.18 -10.34
C ALA A 142 -2.43 12.59 -11.68
N LYS A 143 -1.73 13.46 -12.42
CA LYS A 143 -2.20 13.99 -13.71
C LYS A 143 -2.14 12.99 -14.87
N TYR A 144 -1.29 11.97 -14.76
CA TYR A 144 -1.09 10.95 -15.79
C TYR A 144 -2.20 9.89 -15.80
N LEU A 145 -2.99 9.80 -14.73
CA LEU A 145 -4.19 8.97 -14.69
C LEU A 145 -5.35 9.73 -15.32
N GLY A 146 -6.03 9.10 -16.28
CA GLY A 146 -7.32 9.56 -16.79
C GLY A 146 -8.35 9.70 -15.67
N ALA A 147 -9.43 10.44 -15.91
CA ALA A 147 -10.45 10.69 -14.89
C ALA A 147 -11.06 9.38 -14.36
N ASN A 148 -11.43 8.47 -15.26
CA ASN A 148 -11.99 7.16 -14.91
C ASN A 148 -10.96 6.26 -14.22
N GLU A 149 -9.75 6.14 -14.78
CA GLU A 149 -8.65 5.35 -14.18
C GLU A 149 -8.34 5.81 -12.75
N ARG A 150 -8.33 7.13 -12.52
CA ARG A 150 -8.10 7.72 -11.21
C ARG A 150 -9.24 7.39 -10.25
N GLN A 151 -10.49 7.50 -10.71
CA GLN A 151 -11.66 7.18 -9.90
C GLN A 151 -11.64 5.71 -9.46
N LEU A 152 -11.37 4.79 -10.39
CA LEU A 152 -11.26 3.37 -10.11
C LEU A 152 -10.12 3.07 -9.12
N ALA A 153 -8.96 3.71 -9.28
CA ALA A 153 -7.84 3.56 -8.35
C ALA A 153 -8.17 4.11 -6.94
N ILE A 154 -8.88 5.23 -6.87
CA ILE A 154 -9.37 5.85 -5.62
C ILE A 154 -10.34 4.91 -4.91
N GLU A 155 -11.32 4.35 -5.62
CA GLU A 155 -12.28 3.38 -5.08
C GLU A 155 -11.58 2.12 -4.55
N GLY A 156 -10.62 1.58 -5.31
CA GLY A 156 -9.83 0.43 -4.88
C GLY A 156 -9.03 0.68 -3.59
N ILE A 157 -8.60 1.92 -3.34
CA ILE A 157 -7.91 2.31 -2.10
C ILE A 157 -8.90 2.56 -0.95
N GLN A 158 -10.06 3.14 -1.23
CA GLN A 158 -11.12 3.32 -0.24
C GLN A 158 -11.57 1.98 0.34
N ASP A 159 -11.73 0.97 -0.50
CA ASP A 159 -11.99 -0.41 -0.08
C ASP A 159 -10.95 -0.95 0.91
N ILE A 160 -9.67 -0.63 0.72
CA ILE A 160 -8.60 -1.03 1.66
C ILE A 160 -8.75 -0.27 2.98
N LEU A 161 -9.06 1.03 2.91
CA LEU A 161 -9.28 1.87 4.10
C LEU A 161 -10.49 1.40 4.91
N ASP A 162 -11.57 0.97 4.26
CA ASP A 162 -12.77 0.45 4.93
C ASP A 162 -12.47 -0.83 5.70
N VAL A 163 -11.70 -1.76 5.11
CA VAL A 163 -11.25 -2.96 5.80
C VAL A 163 -10.36 -2.60 7.00
N LEU A 164 -9.45 -1.64 6.87
CA LEU A 164 -8.62 -1.17 7.98
C LEU A 164 -9.47 -0.56 9.11
N ASN A 165 -10.45 0.27 8.76
CA ASN A 165 -11.38 0.85 9.73
C ASN A 165 -12.19 -0.22 10.44
N GLU A 166 -12.69 -1.23 9.73
CA GLU A 166 -13.40 -2.36 10.32
C GLU A 166 -12.50 -3.12 11.30
N LYS A 167 -11.24 -3.38 10.94
CA LYS A 167 -10.26 -4.02 11.84
C LYS A 167 -10.02 -3.18 13.08
N ILE A 168 -9.77 -1.88 12.94
CA ILE A 168 -9.58 -0.95 14.07
C ILE A 168 -10.82 -0.99 14.98
N ASN A 169 -12.01 -0.91 14.40
CA ASN A 169 -13.29 -0.93 15.12
C ASN A 169 -13.50 -2.25 15.89
N ASN A 170 -13.15 -3.37 15.28
CA ASN A 170 -13.22 -4.70 15.90
C ASN A 170 -12.30 -4.84 17.13
N PHE A 171 -11.22 -4.07 17.21
CA PHE A 171 -10.34 -4.01 18.38
C PHE A 171 -10.69 -2.85 19.33
N SER A 172 -11.47 -1.87 18.88
CA SER A 172 -11.86 -0.71 19.67
C SER A 172 -13.10 -0.98 20.51
N SER A 173 -12.94 -1.76 21.57
CA SER A 173 -13.79 -1.66 22.78
C SER A 173 -13.10 -0.80 23.85
N ILE A 174 -12.01 -0.12 23.51
CA ILE A 174 -11.15 0.60 24.44
C ILE A 174 -10.93 2.00 23.87
N GLU A 175 -11.54 3.00 24.51
CA GLU A 175 -11.15 4.39 24.33
C GLU A 175 -9.66 4.53 24.61
N PHE A 176 -8.90 4.98 23.61
CA PHE A 176 -7.55 5.45 23.85
C PHE A 176 -7.61 6.71 24.71
N LYS A 177 -7.60 6.54 26.03
CA LYS A 177 -7.21 7.62 26.93
C LYS A 177 -5.73 7.87 26.71
N LYS A 178 -5.42 8.72 25.73
CA LYS A 178 -4.11 9.35 25.60
C LYS A 178 -3.79 9.99 26.95
N ILE A 179 -2.64 9.68 27.51
CA ILE A 179 -2.20 10.35 28.73
C ILE A 179 -1.89 11.81 28.32
N PRO A 180 -2.62 12.82 28.82
CA PRO A 180 -2.32 14.21 28.51
C PRO A 180 -0.95 14.56 29.09
N PHE A 181 0.09 14.55 28.24
CA PHE A 181 1.40 15.01 28.64
C PHE A 181 1.45 16.54 28.53
N THR A 182 1.55 17.21 29.68
CA THR A 182 1.78 18.66 29.78
C THR A 182 3.26 19.03 29.67
N LEU A 183 4.11 18.05 29.35
CA LEU A 183 5.56 18.22 29.19
C LEU A 183 5.92 18.58 27.76
N SER A 184 6.81 19.54 27.62
CA SER A 184 7.43 19.91 26.34
C SER A 184 8.33 18.79 25.81
N ARG A 185 8.70 18.90 24.54
CA ARG A 185 9.59 17.95 23.84
C ARG A 185 10.97 17.81 24.51
N ASP A 186 11.54 18.89 25.03
CA ASP A 186 12.82 18.84 25.76
C ASP A 186 12.64 18.14 27.11
N GLU A 187 11.55 18.43 27.84
CA GLU A 187 11.24 17.81 29.13
C GLU A 187 11.02 16.30 28.98
N MET A 188 10.31 15.87 27.93
CA MET A 188 10.19 14.45 27.63
C MET A 188 11.53 13.81 27.27
N ALA A 189 12.36 14.47 26.44
CA ALA A 189 13.68 13.95 26.11
C ALA A 189 14.58 13.79 27.35
N VAL A 190 14.44 14.67 28.35
CA VAL A 190 15.12 14.55 29.64
C VAL A 190 14.64 13.31 30.39
N VAL A 191 13.32 13.13 30.56
CA VAL A 191 12.74 12.01 31.31
C VAL A 191 13.14 10.67 30.69
N PHE A 192 12.88 10.50 29.39
CA PHE A 192 13.14 9.26 28.68
C PHE A 192 14.64 8.99 28.47
N GLY A 193 15.46 10.02 28.27
CA GLY A 193 16.92 9.89 28.23
C GLY A 193 17.50 9.39 29.56
N ARG A 194 16.96 9.86 30.70
CA ARG A 194 17.36 9.37 32.02
C ARG A 194 16.86 7.97 32.33
N MET A 195 15.66 7.61 31.90
CA MET A 195 15.17 6.23 32.05
C MET A 195 16.01 5.23 31.27
N LEU A 196 16.53 5.60 30.10
CA LEU A 196 17.55 4.82 29.37
C LEU A 196 18.87 4.71 30.16
N SER A 197 19.41 5.84 30.62
CA SER A 197 20.67 5.88 31.38
C SER A 197 20.61 5.05 32.66
N ASN A 198 19.49 5.10 33.37
CA ASN A 198 19.26 4.37 34.62
C ASN A 198 18.86 2.89 34.40
N GLY A 199 18.81 2.40 33.15
CA GLY A 199 18.45 1.01 32.84
C GLY A 199 16.99 0.65 33.11
N ILE A 200 16.10 1.64 33.25
CA ILE A 200 14.66 1.41 33.43
C ILE A 200 14.02 1.03 32.08
N ILE A 201 14.43 1.70 31.01
CA ILE A 201 14.10 1.32 29.64
C ILE A 201 15.28 0.51 29.10
N THR A 202 15.04 -0.77 28.80
CA THR A 202 16.04 -1.68 28.26
C THR A 202 15.64 -2.12 26.84
N GLY A 203 16.64 -2.47 26.02
CA GLY A 203 16.41 -3.01 24.68
C GLY A 203 16.04 -2.00 23.58
N LEU A 204 16.06 -0.70 23.87
CA LEU A 204 15.83 0.35 22.88
C LEU A 204 17.02 1.30 22.80
N ASN A 205 17.46 1.63 21.58
CA ASN A 205 18.43 2.69 21.37
C ASN A 205 17.74 4.08 21.33
N PRO A 206 18.47 5.19 21.53
CA PRO A 206 17.89 6.53 21.52
C PRO A 206 17.09 6.89 20.25
N PRO A 207 17.49 6.46 19.03
CA PRO A 207 16.66 6.59 17.83
C PRO A 207 15.29 5.89 17.92
N GLU A 208 15.24 4.63 18.34
CA GLU A 208 14.01 3.84 18.47
C GLU A 208 13.08 4.44 19.53
N LEU A 209 13.64 4.88 20.66
CA LEU A 209 12.87 5.55 21.69
C LEU A 209 12.29 6.88 21.20
N ALA A 210 13.05 7.64 20.38
CA ALA A 210 12.55 8.88 19.79
C ALA A 210 11.34 8.64 18.88
N GLU A 211 11.34 7.54 18.12
CA GLU A 211 10.19 7.13 17.29
C GLU A 211 8.97 6.77 18.13
N LEU A 212 9.14 5.95 19.18
CA LEU A 212 8.06 5.61 20.09
C LEU A 212 7.51 6.85 20.82
N MET A 213 8.39 7.75 21.25
CA MET A 213 8.00 9.02 21.88
C MET A 213 7.19 9.90 20.93
N SER A 214 7.62 10.00 19.67
CA SER A 214 6.88 10.72 18.64
C SER A 214 5.53 10.09 18.34
N LYS A 215 5.44 8.75 18.33
CA LYS A 215 4.22 8.00 18.04
C LYS A 215 3.18 8.08 19.17
N TYR A 216 3.62 7.98 20.43
CA TYR A 216 2.72 7.79 21.57
C TYR A 216 2.57 9.02 22.49
N PHE A 217 3.50 9.99 22.45
CA PHE A 217 3.57 11.06 23.46
C PHE A 217 3.61 12.50 22.89
N LEU A 218 4.07 12.73 21.64
CA LEU A 218 4.14 14.08 21.06
C LEU A 218 2.88 14.47 20.29
N HIS A 219 2.26 15.58 20.69
CA HIS A 219 0.88 15.96 20.32
C HIS A 219 0.66 16.54 18.90
N THR A 220 1.56 16.32 17.93
CA THR A 220 1.34 16.84 16.57
C THR A 220 1.57 15.76 15.51
N LYS A 221 0.47 15.35 14.89
CA LYS A 221 0.32 14.34 13.83
C LYS A 221 1.21 14.54 12.57
N ASN A 222 2.18 15.46 12.55
CA ASN A 222 2.96 15.80 11.36
C ASN A 222 4.43 16.19 11.62
N GLN A 223 4.99 15.93 12.80
CA GLN A 223 6.42 16.18 13.02
C GLN A 223 7.24 14.91 12.82
N LYS A 224 8.00 14.86 11.70
CA LYS A 224 9.07 13.87 11.51
C LYS A 224 9.96 13.84 12.75
N VAL A 225 10.41 12.65 13.16
CA VAL A 225 11.46 12.48 14.19
C VAL A 225 12.72 13.18 13.68
N THR A 226 12.82 14.46 13.97
CA THR A 226 13.94 15.30 13.56
C THR A 226 15.19 14.79 14.27
N ARG A 227 16.35 14.90 13.61
CA ARG A 227 17.67 14.59 14.21
C ARG A 227 17.82 15.26 15.58
N SER A 228 17.18 16.41 15.79
CA SER A 228 17.16 17.11 17.07
C SER A 228 16.52 16.33 18.23
N LEU A 229 15.47 15.51 18.06
CA LEU A 229 14.89 14.74 19.19
C LEU A 229 15.82 13.60 19.60
N ARG A 230 16.34 12.88 18.60
CA ARG A 230 17.32 11.79 18.80
C ARG A 230 18.56 12.32 19.52
N ASN A 231 19.06 13.48 19.08
CA ASN A 231 20.21 14.13 19.69
C ASN A 231 19.93 14.58 21.12
N LEU A 232 18.71 15.07 21.42
CA LEU A 232 18.33 15.44 22.78
C LEU A 232 18.26 14.23 23.71
N ILE A 233 17.62 13.14 23.29
CA ILE A 233 17.54 11.89 24.08
C ILE A 233 18.95 11.34 24.30
N ASN A 234 19.75 11.26 23.24
CA ASN A 234 21.14 10.77 23.33
C ASN A 234 22.01 11.68 24.23
N ARG A 235 21.80 12.99 24.19
CA ARG A 235 22.45 13.94 25.10
C ARG A 235 22.08 13.65 26.55
N TYR A 236 20.80 13.52 26.88
CA TYR A 236 20.37 13.29 28.27
C TYR A 236 20.60 11.87 28.77
N ALA A 237 20.76 10.89 27.88
CA ALA A 237 21.22 9.56 28.23
C ALA A 237 22.71 9.51 28.60
N LYS A 238 23.52 10.46 28.11
CA LYS A 238 24.97 10.54 28.35
C LYS A 238 25.37 11.53 29.43
N VAL A 239 24.52 12.50 29.78
CA VAL A 239 24.82 13.53 30.78
C VAL A 239 24.40 13.04 32.16
N ASP A 240 25.35 12.94 33.08
CA ASP A 240 25.12 12.45 34.45
C ASP A 240 24.33 13.42 35.34
N LYS A 241 24.40 14.73 35.07
CA LYS A 241 23.79 15.77 35.91
C LYS A 241 22.88 16.70 35.11
N ILE A 242 21.59 16.73 35.48
CA ILE A 242 20.62 17.73 35.00
C ILE A 242 20.76 18.99 35.86
N SER A 243 20.62 20.18 35.26
CA SER A 243 20.66 21.44 36.01
C SER A 243 19.53 21.52 37.04
N GLU A 244 19.80 22.09 38.21
CA GLU A 244 18.81 22.26 39.30
C GLU A 244 17.55 23.00 38.82
N THR A 245 17.72 24.00 37.95
CA THR A 245 16.61 24.71 37.31
C THR A 245 15.70 23.82 36.45
N LYS A 246 16.25 22.81 35.77
CA LYS A 246 15.45 21.85 34.99
C LYS A 246 14.78 20.81 35.88
N LYS A 247 15.46 20.36 36.94
CA LYS A 247 14.85 19.47 37.95
C LYS A 247 13.65 20.13 38.61
N ALA A 248 13.78 21.39 39.03
CA ALA A 248 12.69 22.17 39.62
C ALA A 248 11.49 22.32 38.67
N LYS A 249 11.74 22.65 37.39
CA LYS A 249 10.67 22.73 36.36
C LYS A 249 9.92 21.41 36.17
N LEU A 250 10.66 20.31 36.05
CA LEU A 250 10.08 18.97 35.93
C LEU A 250 9.28 18.60 37.18
N SER A 251 9.81 18.83 38.37
CA SER A 251 9.12 18.55 39.64
C SER A 251 7.81 19.33 39.77
N ILE A 252 7.78 20.62 39.41
CA ILE A 252 6.55 21.43 39.41
C ILE A 252 5.51 20.87 38.43
N ARG A 253 5.94 20.46 37.23
CA ARG A 253 5.05 19.89 36.20
C ARG A 253 4.52 18.52 36.58
N PHE A 254 5.36 17.64 37.14
CA PHE A 254 4.94 16.33 37.63
C PHE A 254 3.97 16.45 38.81
N ASN A 255 4.23 17.34 39.77
CA ASN A 255 3.30 17.56 40.88
C ASN A 255 1.91 18.04 40.39
N LYS A 256 1.85 18.84 39.32
CA LYS A 256 0.59 19.24 38.68
C LYS A 256 -0.12 18.11 37.92
N LEU A 257 0.61 17.07 37.49
CA LEU A 257 0.05 15.92 36.77
C LEU A 257 -0.54 14.86 37.70
N PHE A 258 -0.08 14.79 38.95
CA PHE A 258 -0.47 13.75 39.91
C PHE A 258 -1.31 14.26 41.10
N ASN A 259 -1.44 15.58 41.28
CA ASN A 259 -2.25 16.18 42.34
C ASN A 259 -3.55 16.85 41.83
N ASN A 260 -3.98 16.50 40.61
CA ASN A 260 -5.29 16.79 40.04
C ASN A 260 -5.97 15.47 39.67
#